data_AF-A0A392QDM8-F1
#
_entry.id   AF-A0A392QDM8-F1
#
_cell.length_a   1.000
_cell.length_b   1.000
_cell.length_c   1.000
_cell.angle_alpha   90.00
_cell.angle_beta   90.00
_cell.angle_gamma   90.00
#
_symmetry.space_group_name_H-M   'P 1'
#
loop_
_entity.id
_entity.type
_entity.pdbx_description
1 polymer ?
#
loop_
_entity_poly.entity_id
_entity_poly.type
_entity_poly.pdbx_seq_one_letter_code
_entity_poly.pdbx_strand_id
1 'polypeptide(L)'
;MAMSVFLNFLFPPPLFVTAMSVITVVSLANAGFNEVKGKHFNYSKFWNVNNAIAKKQMKTLSSKNGMLLSYTPAFLVGGASFLVFPNESFRSIILQGAVTVHFFKRVFE
;
A
#
# COMPACT_ATOMS: atom_id res chain seq x y z
N MET A 1 -17.24 -18.82 -17.22
CA MET A 1 -17.70 -18.27 -15.93
C MET A 1 -16.54 -17.79 -15.05
N ALA A 2 -15.48 -18.58 -14.85
CA ALA A 2 -14.31 -18.15 -14.07
C ALA A 2 -13.59 -16.92 -14.68
N MET A 3 -13.37 -16.91 -16.01
CA MET A 3 -12.71 -15.80 -16.70
C MET A 3 -13.48 -14.47 -16.58
N SER A 4 -14.81 -14.50 -16.67
CA SER A 4 -15.64 -13.30 -16.53
C SER A 4 -15.66 -12.76 -15.11
N VAL A 5 -15.65 -13.65 -14.09
CA VAL A 5 -15.53 -13.22 -12.69
C VAL A 5 -14.15 -12.59 -12.43
N PHE A 6 -13.09 -13.18 -12.99
CA PHE A 6 -11.73 -12.65 -12.89
C PHE A 6 -11.58 -11.26 -13.52
N LEU A 7 -12.17 -11.05 -14.71
CA LEU A 7 -12.16 -9.74 -15.37
C LEU A 7 -12.97 -8.69 -14.61
N ASN A 8 -14.14 -9.05 -14.06
CA ASN A 8 -14.92 -8.15 -13.21
C ASN A 8 -14.21 -7.79 -11.90
N PHE A 9 -13.30 -8.66 -11.42
CA PHE A 9 -12.47 -8.37 -10.25
C PHE A 9 -11.31 -7.43 -10.58
N LEU A 10 -10.62 -7.67 -11.71
CA LEU A 10 -9.52 -6.82 -12.18
C LEU A 10 -9.99 -5.43 -12.61
N PHE A 11 -11.15 -5.36 -13.25
CA PHE A 11 -11.75 -4.13 -13.78
C PHE A 11 -13.10 -3.91 -13.09
N PRO A 12 -13.09 -3.43 -11.84
CA PRO A 12 -14.31 -3.27 -11.07
C PRO A 12 -15.24 -2.21 -11.69
N PRO A 13 -16.56 -2.31 -11.44
CA PRO A 13 -17.52 -1.32 -11.92
C PRO A 13 -17.17 0.11 -11.47
N PRO A 14 -17.53 1.15 -12.25
CA PRO A 14 -17.17 2.53 -11.96
C PRO A 14 -17.70 3.02 -10.60
N LEU A 15 -18.86 2.54 -10.17
CA LEU A 15 -19.43 2.85 -8.84
C LEU A 15 -18.55 2.36 -7.69
N PHE A 16 -17.88 1.22 -7.86
CA PHE A 16 -16.97 0.69 -6.85
C PHE A 16 -15.72 1.57 -6.75
N VAL A 17 -15.18 1.99 -7.90
CA VAL A 17 -14.01 2.88 -7.95
C VAL A 17 -14.31 4.24 -7.32
N THR A 18 -15.50 4.82 -7.59
CA THR A 18 -15.89 6.10 -6.98
C THR A 18 -16.10 5.97 -5.48
N ALA A 19 -16.76 4.90 -5.01
CA ALA A 19 -16.94 4.64 -3.60
C ALA A 19 -15.58 4.49 -2.88
N MET A 20 -14.66 3.70 -3.42
CA MET A 20 -13.32 3.54 -2.86
C MET A 20 -12.55 4.86 -2.84
N SER A 21 -12.67 5.69 -3.89
CA SER A 21 -12.05 7.02 -3.93
C SER A 21 -12.58 7.92 -2.81
N VAL A 22 -13.90 7.97 -2.59
CA VAL A 22 -14.49 8.73 -1.48
C VAL A 22 -13.99 8.23 -0.13
N ILE A 23 -13.95 6.90 0.06
CA ILE A 23 -13.44 6.28 1.29
C ILE A 23 -11.98 6.71 1.53
N THR A 24 -11.13 6.72 0.50
CA THR A 24 -9.73 7.14 0.65
C THR A 24 -9.60 8.61 1.05
N VAL A 25 -10.39 9.51 0.47
CA VAL A 25 -10.38 10.94 0.82
C VAL A 25 -10.83 11.15 2.28
N VAL A 26 -11.90 10.48 2.70
CA VAL A 26 -12.42 10.58 4.08
C VAL A 26 -11.40 9.99 5.07
N SER A 27 -10.80 8.85 4.74
CA SER A 27 -9.76 8.22 5.57
C SER A 27 -8.55 9.14 5.74
N LEU A 28 -8.10 9.78 4.66
CA LEU A 28 -6.96 10.70 4.67
C LEU A 28 -7.28 11.96 5.50
N ALA A 29 -8.48 12.52 5.35
CA ALA A 29 -8.92 13.66 6.15
C ALA A 29 -8.97 13.30 7.65
N ASN A 30 -9.49 12.12 7.99
CA ASN A 30 -9.52 11.62 9.36
C ASN A 30 -8.11 11.40 9.92
N ALA A 31 -7.20 10.83 9.14
CA ALA A 31 -5.80 10.65 9.54
C ALA A 31 -5.11 12.00 9.80
N GLY A 32 -5.30 12.98 8.90
CA GLY A 32 -4.78 14.34 9.08
C GLY A 32 -5.34 15.03 10.32
N PHE A 33 -6.64 14.89 10.58
CA PHE A 33 -7.27 15.45 11.78
C PHE A 33 -6.75 14.82 13.08
N ASN A 34 -6.50 13.51 13.08
CA ASN A 34 -5.89 12.82 14.21
C ASN A 34 -4.44 13.26 14.45
N GLU A 35 -3.68 13.53 13.38
CA GLU A 35 -2.33 14.08 13.46
C GLU A 35 -2.33 15.47 14.13
N VAL A 36 -3.26 16.36 13.74
CA VAL A 36 -3.43 17.69 14.36
C VAL A 36 -3.85 17.59 15.83
N LYS A 37 -4.63 16.57 16.19
CA LYS A 37 -5.03 16.27 17.58
C LYS A 37 -3.92 15.63 18.42
N GLY A 38 -2.75 15.35 17.85
CA GLY A 38 -1.64 14.69 18.54
C GLY A 38 -1.76 13.17 18.66
N LYS A 39 -2.70 12.54 17.95
CA LYS A 39 -2.82 11.08 17.84
C LYS A 39 -2.08 10.60 16.60
N HIS A 40 -0.77 10.45 16.75
CA HIS A 40 0.12 10.05 15.67
C HIS A 40 0.10 8.54 15.40
N PHE A 41 0.50 8.15 14.20
CA PHE A 41 0.81 6.75 13.91
C PHE A 41 1.99 6.26 14.76
N ASN A 42 1.91 5.00 15.23
CA ASN A 42 2.89 4.38 16.13
C ASN A 42 4.31 4.21 15.54
N TYR A 43 4.48 4.46 14.24
CA TYR A 43 5.77 4.44 13.54
C TYR A 43 6.29 5.86 13.23
N SER A 44 5.63 6.91 13.71
CA SER A 44 6.05 8.30 13.50
C SER A 44 7.37 8.58 14.20
N LYS A 45 8.40 8.96 13.44
CA LYS A 45 9.75 9.27 13.94
C LYS A 45 9.77 10.47 14.89
N PHE A 46 8.80 11.39 14.75
CA PHE A 46 8.78 12.66 15.46
C PHE A 46 8.04 12.60 16.82
N TRP A 47 7.38 11.48 17.14
CA TRP A 47 6.59 11.35 18.37
C TRP A 47 7.00 10.12 19.18
N ASN A 48 8.24 10.14 19.68
CA ASN A 48 8.77 9.13 20.60
C ASN A 48 8.56 9.55 22.07
N VAL A 49 7.36 10.02 22.41
CA VAL A 49 7.02 10.31 23.81
C VAL A 49 6.82 8.95 24.49
N ASN A 50 7.69 8.67 25.46
CA ASN A 50 7.82 7.43 26.23
C ASN A 50 6.51 6.95 26.89
N ASN A 51 5.56 6.46 26.08
CA ASN A 51 4.28 5.96 26.56
C ASN A 51 4.43 4.48 26.90
N ALA A 52 5.08 4.22 28.04
CA ALA A 52 5.41 2.89 28.54
C ALA A 52 4.17 1.97 28.65
N ILE A 53 2.98 2.55 28.82
CA ILE A 53 1.70 1.83 28.93
C ILE A 53 1.26 1.30 27.55
N ALA A 54 1.35 2.12 26.49
CA ALA A 54 0.99 1.72 25.12
C ALA A 54 1.97 0.66 24.57
N LYS A 55 3.26 0.80 24.89
CA LYS A 55 4.32 -0.13 24.47
C LYS A 55 4.14 -1.54 25.06
N LYS A 56 3.48 -1.66 26.22
CA LYS A 56 3.24 -2.94 26.92
C LYS A 56 2.09 -3.75 26.33
N GLN A 57 1.16 -3.10 25.62
CA GLN A 57 0.00 -3.74 24.99
C GLN A 57 0.18 -4.02 23.49
N MET A 58 1.12 -3.35 22.83
CA MET A 58 1.39 -3.56 21.40
C MET A 58 2.34 -4.74 21.18
N LYS A 59 1.88 -5.77 20.45
CA LYS A 59 2.80 -6.73 19.81
C LYS A 59 3.66 -5.96 18.82
N THR A 60 4.91 -5.76 19.17
CA THR A 60 5.88 -5.06 18.33
C THR A 60 6.43 -6.06 17.31
N LEU A 61 6.10 -5.85 16.04
CA LEU A 61 6.79 -6.52 14.95
C LEU A 61 8.13 -5.80 14.73
N SER A 62 9.20 -6.56 14.44
CA SER A 62 10.47 -5.95 14.02
C SER A 62 10.22 -5.04 12.83
N SER A 63 10.70 -3.80 12.88
CA SER A 63 10.49 -2.82 11.80
C SER A 63 10.95 -3.35 10.45
N LYS A 64 12.04 -4.12 10.42
CA LYS A 64 12.56 -4.79 9.21
C LYS A 64 11.55 -5.79 8.64
N ASN A 65 10.96 -6.62 9.50
CA ASN A 65 9.96 -7.61 9.08
C ASN A 65 8.65 -6.96 8.66
N GLY A 66 8.26 -5.86 9.31
CA GLY A 66 7.08 -5.07 8.94
C GLY A 66 7.24 -4.44 7.56
N MET A 67 8.39 -3.80 7.30
CA MET A 67 8.70 -3.26 5.98
C MET A 67 8.71 -4.36 4.91
N LEU A 68 9.38 -5.49 5.18
CA LEU A 68 9.42 -6.60 4.24
C LEU A 68 8.00 -7.12 3.93
N LEU A 69 7.16 -7.31 4.94
CA LEU A 69 5.79 -7.79 4.77
C LEU A 69 4.92 -6.81 3.97
N SER A 70 5.10 -5.49 4.16
CA SER A 70 4.33 -4.47 3.45
C SER A 70 4.79 -4.25 2.00
N TYR A 71 6.10 -4.30 1.73
CA TYR A 71 6.64 -3.99 0.39
C TYR A 71 6.72 -5.20 -0.55
N THR A 72 6.89 -6.42 -0.01
CA THR A 72 7.00 -7.64 -0.83
C THR A 72 5.79 -7.86 -1.74
N PRO A 73 4.53 -7.73 -1.28
CA PRO A 73 3.37 -7.88 -2.15
C PRO A 73 3.36 -6.89 -3.31
N ALA A 74 3.77 -5.64 -3.07
CA ALA A 74 3.83 -4.61 -4.10
C ALA A 74 4.90 -4.93 -5.17
N PHE A 75 6.06 -5.42 -4.76
CA PHE A 75 7.10 -5.90 -5.68
C PHE A 75 6.63 -7.08 -6.53
N LEU A 76 6.00 -8.09 -5.90
CA LEU A 76 5.49 -9.28 -6.60
C LEU A 76 4.40 -8.92 -7.62
N VAL A 77 3.47 -8.03 -7.25
CA VAL A 77 2.42 -7.56 -8.15
C VAL A 77 3.02 -6.74 -9.30
N GLY A 78 4.02 -5.90 -9.04
CA GLY A 78 4.76 -5.18 -10.08
C GLY A 78 5.39 -6.13 -11.09
N GLY A 79 6.09 -7.17 -10.62
CA GLY A 79 6.66 -8.20 -11.49
C GLY A 79 5.61 -8.99 -12.27
N ALA A 80 4.51 -9.40 -11.61
CA ALA A 80 3.42 -10.13 -12.25
C ALA A 80 2.68 -9.29 -13.30
N SER A 81 2.66 -7.96 -13.17
CA SER A 81 1.97 -7.07 -14.11
C SER A 81 2.48 -7.20 -15.55
N PHE A 82 3.77 -7.49 -15.74
CA PHE A 82 4.36 -7.75 -17.05
C PHE A 82 3.81 -9.00 -17.74
N LEU A 83 3.42 -10.01 -16.94
CA LEU A 83 2.85 -11.26 -17.45
C LEU A 83 1.34 -11.13 -17.71
N VAL A 84 0.64 -10.38 -16.86
CA VAL A 84 -0.82 -10.19 -16.96
C VAL A 84 -1.18 -9.21 -18.08
N PHE A 85 -0.33 -8.21 -18.33
CA PHE A 85 -0.57 -7.17 -19.34
C PHE A 85 0.58 -7.08 -20.37
N PRO A 86 0.79 -8.13 -21.19
CA PRO A 86 1.97 -8.25 -22.06
C PRO A 86 1.97 -7.31 -23.27
N ASN A 87 0.82 -6.72 -23.64
CA ASN A 87 0.64 -5.91 -24.86
C ASN A 87 0.29 -4.45 -24.57
N GLU A 88 0.89 -3.88 -23.53
CA GLU A 88 0.66 -2.49 -23.16
C GLU A 88 1.57 -1.51 -23.90
N SER A 89 1.14 -0.25 -23.97
CA SER A 89 1.94 0.82 -24.59
C SER A 89 3.33 0.97 -23.95
N PHE A 90 4.32 1.48 -24.69
CA PHE A 90 5.68 1.71 -24.18
C PHE A 90 5.73 2.51 -22.87
N ARG A 91 4.80 3.45 -22.70
CA ARG A 91 4.64 4.23 -21.45
C ARG A 91 4.32 3.35 -20.24
N SER A 92 3.47 2.35 -20.44
CA SER A 92 3.08 1.39 -19.40
C SER A 92 4.25 0.51 -19.01
N ILE A 93 5.05 0.05 -19.98
CA ILE A 93 6.27 -0.76 -19.73
C ILE A 93 7.27 0.02 -18.86
N ILE A 94 7.51 1.30 -19.17
CA ILE A 94 8.38 2.15 -18.35
C ILE A 94 7.82 2.31 -16.94
N LEU A 95 6.52 2.56 -16.81
CA LEU A 95 5.86 2.71 -15.50
C LEU A 95 5.97 1.43 -14.66
N GLN A 96 5.61 0.28 -15.23
CA GLN A 96 5.71 -1.02 -14.58
C GLN A 96 7.16 -1.32 -14.17
N GLY A 97 8.13 -0.99 -15.02
CA GLY A 97 9.57 -1.14 -14.71
C GLY A 97 10.00 -0.26 -13.54
N ALA A 98 9.66 1.03 -13.59
CA ALA A 98 10.01 1.97 -12.53
C ALA A 98 9.42 1.57 -11.17
N VAL A 99 8.14 1.15 -11.14
CA VAL A 99 7.47 0.69 -9.93
C VAL A 99 8.10 -0.58 -9.38
N THR A 100 8.37 -1.56 -10.26
CA THR A 100 9.01 -2.83 -9.89
C THR A 100 10.41 -2.60 -9.32
N VAL A 101 11.23 -1.78 -9.98
CA VAL A 101 12.58 -1.44 -9.50
C VAL A 101 12.54 -0.65 -8.19
N HIS A 102 11.58 0.26 -8.04
CA HIS A 102 11.40 1.01 -6.80
C HIS A 102 11.13 0.08 -5.60
N PHE A 103 10.17 -0.84 -5.73
CA PHE A 103 9.85 -1.76 -4.64
C PHE A 103 10.92 -2.83 -4.45
N PHE A 104 11.60 -3.25 -5.51
CA PHE A 104 12.79 -4.11 -5.41
C PHE A 104 13.84 -3.45 -4.51
N LYS A 105 14.19 -2.19 -4.77
CA LYS A 105 15.13 -1.45 -3.91
C LYS A 105 14.66 -1.43 -2.45
N ARG A 106 13.38 -1.18 -2.21
CA ARG A 106 12.80 -1.11 -0.85
C ARG A 106 12.80 -2.44 -0.10
N VAL A 107 12.73 -3.57 -0.80
CA VAL A 107 12.76 -4.91 -0.19
C VAL A 107 14.18 -5.30 0.22
N PHE A 108 15.20 -4.85 -0.52
CA PHE A 108 16.61 -5.19 -0.31
C PHE A 108 17.43 -4.15 0.47
N GLU A 109 16.84 -2.98 0.79
CA GLU A 109 17.40 -1.97 1.72
C GLU A 109 17.36 -2.45 3.17
#